data_AF-A0A2A4QEJ6-F1
#
_entry.id   AF-A0A2A4QEJ6-F1
#
_cell.length_a   1.000
_cell.length_b   1.000
_cell.length_c   1.000
_cell.angle_alpha   90.00
_cell.angle_beta   90.00
_cell.angle_gamma   90.00
#
_symmetry.space_group_name_H-M   'P 1'
#
loop_
_entity.id
_entity.type
_entity.pdbx_description
1 polymer ?
#
loop_
_entity_poly.entity_id
_entity_poly.type
_entity_poly.pdbx_seq_one_letter_code
_entity_poly.pdbx_strand_id
1 'polypeptide(L)'
;MNAGGSGSLGGYSFAISKDSLEKAIYTIIRNNKNITKLEVDADSYIKILIATDDSCYFLVRFYDDEEYWKSHPNNSEFFITAVKKGSGSYKSEGEISERKRKELLWVFENHFINPLSRKIGVPSLKSEK
;
A
#
# COMPACT_ATOMS: atom_id res chain seq x y z
N MET A 1 0.70 11.49 14.09
CA MET A 1 0.82 12.19 12.80
C MET A 1 -0.27 11.70 11.85
N ASN A 2 -1.01 12.57 11.17
CA ASN A 2 -2.07 12.18 10.23
C ASN A 2 -1.47 11.65 8.91
N ALA A 3 -1.05 10.38 8.89
CA ALA A 3 -0.55 9.71 7.68
C ALA A 3 -1.63 9.48 6.60
N GLY A 4 -2.90 9.80 6.88
CA GLY A 4 -4.01 9.81 5.91
C GLY A 4 -4.22 11.16 5.21
N GLY A 5 -3.35 12.16 5.44
CA GLY A 5 -3.47 13.49 4.86
C GLY A 5 -3.00 13.53 3.40
N SER A 6 -3.95 13.78 2.50
CA SER A 6 -3.75 14.24 1.11
C SER A 6 -3.03 13.27 0.17
N GLY A 7 -3.81 12.47 -0.58
CA GLY A 7 -3.34 11.68 -1.73
C GLY A 7 -3.44 10.16 -1.59
N SER A 8 -3.75 9.64 -0.40
CA SER A 8 -3.94 8.20 -0.21
C SER A 8 -5.26 7.73 -0.85
N LEU A 9 -5.22 6.63 -1.61
CA LEU A 9 -6.41 6.00 -2.17
C LEU A 9 -7.21 5.20 -1.12
N GLY A 10 -6.54 4.71 -0.08
CA GLY A 10 -7.11 3.93 1.01
C GLY A 10 -6.05 3.39 1.97
N GLY A 11 -6.49 2.83 3.10
CA GLY A 11 -5.65 2.12 4.07
C GLY A 11 -6.07 0.66 4.23
N TYR A 12 -5.12 -0.19 4.60
CA TYR A 12 -5.34 -1.61 4.90
C TYR A 12 -4.63 -1.96 6.20
N SER A 13 -5.35 -2.63 7.10
CA SER A 13 -4.82 -3.19 8.34
C SER A 13 -4.88 -4.71 8.36
N PHE A 14 -3.93 -5.32 9.07
CA PHE A 14 -3.73 -6.76 9.20
C PHE A 14 -3.41 -7.09 10.65
N ALA A 15 -4.03 -8.15 11.17
CA ALA A 15 -3.81 -8.64 12.53
C ALA A 15 -2.51 -9.45 12.66
N ILE A 16 -1.39 -8.90 12.20
CA ILE A 16 -0.04 -9.49 12.27
C ILE A 16 1.00 -8.42 12.59
N SER A 17 2.21 -8.84 12.98
CA SER A 17 3.32 -7.92 13.22
C SER A 17 3.81 -7.23 11.95
N LYS A 18 4.35 -6.02 12.10
CA LYS A 18 4.99 -5.27 11.00
C LYS A 18 6.06 -6.11 10.31
N ASP A 19 6.96 -6.76 11.06
CA ASP A 19 8.02 -7.60 10.48
C ASP A 19 7.45 -8.76 9.63
N SER A 20 6.40 -9.42 10.11
CA SER A 20 5.73 -10.48 9.35
C SER A 20 5.06 -9.93 8.09
N LEU A 21 4.40 -8.78 8.21
CA LEU A 21 3.75 -8.11 7.08
C LEU A 21 4.78 -7.66 6.04
N GLU A 22 5.88 -7.07 6.48
CA GLU A 22 6.97 -6.62 5.63
C GLU A 22 7.63 -7.79 4.88
N LYS A 23 7.95 -8.89 5.56
CA LYS A 23 8.46 -10.12 4.92
C LYS A 23 7.48 -10.68 3.89
N ALA A 24 6.18 -10.67 4.20
CA ALA A 24 5.16 -11.13 3.27
C ALA A 24 5.05 -10.20 2.04
N ILE A 25 5.07 -8.89 2.25
CA ILE A 25 5.09 -7.87 1.18
C ILE A 25 6.30 -8.11 0.26
N TYR A 26 7.52 -8.24 0.80
CA TYR A 26 8.70 -8.53 -0.01
C TYR A 26 8.57 -9.83 -0.81
N THR A 27 7.95 -10.85 -0.22
CA THR A 27 7.71 -12.13 -0.90
C THR A 27 6.72 -11.98 -2.06
N ILE A 28 5.64 -11.22 -1.88
CA ILE A 28 4.68 -10.92 -2.96
C ILE A 28 5.36 -10.14 -4.07
N ILE A 29 6.14 -9.11 -3.73
CA ILE A 29 6.86 -8.27 -4.70
C ILE A 29 7.82 -9.11 -5.54
N ARG A 30 8.64 -9.97 -4.91
CA ARG A 30 9.61 -10.82 -5.63
C ARG A 30 8.96 -11.83 -6.57
N ASN A 31 7.76 -12.32 -6.23
CA ASN A 31 7.10 -13.39 -6.98
C ASN A 31 6.03 -12.90 -7.97
N ASN A 32 5.68 -11.61 -7.95
CA ASN A 32 4.65 -11.05 -8.80
C ASN A 32 5.27 -10.34 -10.01
N LYS A 33 5.14 -10.95 -11.19
CA LYS A 33 5.63 -10.40 -12.46
C LYS A 33 5.00 -9.05 -12.85
N ASN A 34 3.87 -8.70 -12.23
CA ASN A 34 3.22 -7.40 -12.43
C ASN A 34 3.80 -6.32 -11.50
N ILE A 35 4.74 -6.66 -10.61
CA ILE A 35 5.40 -5.70 -9.73
C ILE A 35 6.82 -5.45 -10.25
N THR A 36 7.04 -4.26 -10.79
CA THR A 36 8.22 -3.99 -11.64
C THR A 36 9.36 -3.29 -10.90
N LYS A 37 9.06 -2.57 -9.81
CA LYS A 37 10.09 -1.78 -9.10
C LYS A 37 9.78 -1.66 -7.61
N LEU A 38 10.84 -1.79 -6.81
CA LEU A 38 10.89 -1.59 -5.36
C LEU A 38 11.87 -0.46 -5.06
N GLU A 39 11.41 0.58 -4.36
CA GLU A 39 12.29 1.50 -3.62
C GLU A 39 11.88 1.43 -2.15
N VAL A 40 12.80 0.98 -1.31
CA VAL A 40 12.64 0.96 0.14
C VAL A 40 13.34 2.20 0.66
N ASP A 41 12.58 3.06 1.34
CA ASP A 41 13.16 4.08 2.19
C ASP A 41 13.19 3.52 3.60
N ALA A 42 14.37 3.56 4.23
CA ALA A 42 14.74 2.76 5.39
C ALA A 42 13.78 2.94 6.58
N ASP A 43 13.05 4.06 6.64
CA ASP A 43 12.33 4.45 7.84
C ASP A 43 10.80 4.53 7.71
N SER A 44 10.19 4.44 6.51
CA SER A 44 8.74 4.78 6.42
C SER A 44 7.92 4.23 5.26
N TYR A 45 8.49 3.87 4.11
CA TYR A 45 7.65 3.47 2.95
C TYR A 45 8.32 2.45 2.01
N ILE A 46 7.47 1.60 1.44
CA ILE A 46 7.78 0.67 0.37
C ILE A 46 7.10 1.19 -0.91
N LYS A 47 7.86 1.65 -1.90
CA LYS A 47 7.29 1.99 -3.21
C LYS A 47 7.08 0.70 -4.01
N ILE A 48 5.87 0.45 -4.51
CA ILE A 48 5.57 -0.69 -5.38
C ILE A 48 4.95 -0.27 -6.71
N LEU A 49 5.67 -0.51 -7.79
CA LEU A 49 5.11 -0.33 -9.12
C LEU A 49 4.29 -1.57 -9.49
N ILE A 50 2.97 -1.56 -9.25
CA ILE A 50 2.05 -2.54 -9.86
C ILE A 50 1.73 -2.04 -11.27
N ALA A 51 1.90 -2.89 -12.27
CA ALA A 51 1.62 -2.59 -13.67
C ALA A 51 0.12 -2.33 -13.88
N THR A 52 -0.31 -1.09 -13.64
CA THR A 52 -1.50 -0.49 -14.25
C THR A 52 -1.10 0.18 -15.55
N ASP A 53 -2.02 0.22 -16.51
CA ASP A 53 -2.01 0.99 -17.77
C ASP A 53 -1.05 2.20 -17.82
N ASP A 54 0.27 1.95 -17.99
CA ASP A 54 1.46 2.84 -18.13
C ASP A 54 1.52 4.22 -17.43
N SER A 55 0.52 4.58 -16.63
CA SER A 55 0.17 5.97 -16.30
C SER A 55 0.41 6.28 -14.83
N CYS A 56 0.50 5.26 -13.96
CA CYS A 56 0.74 5.47 -12.53
C CYS A 56 1.49 4.31 -11.85
N TYR A 57 2.01 4.61 -10.66
CA TYR A 57 2.62 3.68 -9.70
C TYR A 57 1.88 3.76 -8.36
N PHE A 58 2.00 2.73 -7.52
CA PHE A 58 1.48 2.76 -6.15
C PHE A 58 2.61 2.95 -5.13
N LEU A 59 2.36 3.72 -4.07
CA LEU A 59 3.23 3.78 -2.90
C LEU A 59 2.50 3.08 -1.76
N VAL A 60 3.19 2.15 -1.09
CA VAL A 60 2.73 1.53 0.15
C VAL A 60 3.51 2.16 1.30
N ARG A 61 2.81 2.82 2.22
CA ARG A 61 3.42 3.49 3.38
C ARG A 61 2.91 2.86 4.65
N PHE A 62 3.79 2.32 5.49
CA PHE A 62 3.38 1.84 6.81
C PHE A 62 2.87 3.01 7.64
N TYR A 63 1.82 2.75 8.42
CA TYR A 63 1.28 3.72 9.37
C TYR A 63 2.24 3.92 10.53
N ASP A 64 2.42 5.16 11.00
CA ASP A 64 3.12 5.40 12.26
C ASP A 64 4.62 4.96 12.33
N ASP A 65 5.26 5.28 13.45
CA ASP A 65 6.69 5.08 13.68
C ASP A 65 7.04 3.76 14.42
N GLU A 66 8.34 3.50 14.61
CA GLU A 66 8.84 2.29 15.27
C GLU A 66 8.29 2.11 16.70
N GLU A 67 8.02 3.21 17.42
CA GLU A 67 7.51 3.18 18.79
C GLU A 67 6.06 2.71 18.84
N TYR A 68 5.22 3.19 17.93
CA TYR A 68 3.86 2.69 17.75
C TYR A 68 3.84 1.19 17.46
N TRP A 69 4.73 0.70 16.59
CA TRP A 69 4.78 -0.72 16.24
C TRP A 69 5.26 -1.62 17.38
N LYS A 70 6.16 -1.12 18.23
CA LYS A 70 6.57 -1.84 19.45
C LYS A 70 5.42 -1.98 20.44
N SER A 71 4.54 -0.99 20.53
CA SER A 71 3.36 -1.03 21.42
C SER A 71 2.17 -1.79 20.84
N HIS A 72 2.11 -1.99 19.51
CA HIS A 72 1.02 -2.69 18.81
C HIS A 72 1.54 -3.86 17.96
N PRO A 73 2.15 -4.90 18.58
CA PRO A 73 2.89 -5.94 17.85
C PRO A 73 2.02 -6.85 16.97
N ASN A 74 0.69 -6.81 17.12
CA ASN A 74 -0.26 -7.67 16.40
C ASN A 74 -1.23 -6.90 15.51
N ASN A 75 -0.98 -5.61 15.28
CA ASN A 75 -1.77 -4.82 14.37
C ASN A 75 -0.80 -4.06 13.47
N SER A 76 -0.88 -4.28 12.16
CA SER A 76 -0.07 -3.57 11.18
C SER A 76 -0.96 -2.94 10.13
N GLU A 77 -0.65 -1.72 9.74
CA GLU A 77 -1.44 -0.90 8.84
C GLU A 77 -0.54 -0.24 7.82
N PHE A 78 -1.00 -0.14 6.58
CA PHE A 78 -0.38 0.70 5.57
C PHE A 78 -1.40 1.44 4.73
N PHE A 79 -0.96 2.56 4.16
CA PHE A 79 -1.70 3.40 3.24
C PHE A 79 -1.17 3.23 1.84
N ILE A 80 -2.08 3.34 0.88
CA ILE A 80 -1.73 3.29 -0.54
C ILE A 80 -1.93 4.64 -1.18
N THR A 81 -1.02 5.05 -2.04
CA THR A 81 -1.10 6.32 -2.81
C THR A 81 -0.84 6.02 -4.27
N ALA A 82 -1.69 6.51 -5.17
CA ALA A 82 -1.36 6.49 -6.60
C ALA A 82 -0.46 7.68 -6.95
N VAL A 83 0.47 7.45 -7.87
CA VAL A 83 1.45 8.44 -8.31
C VAL A 83 1.48 8.44 -9.82
N LYS A 84 1.23 9.61 -10.42
CA LYS A 84 1.23 9.75 -11.87
C LYS A 84 2.67 9.75 -12.40
N LYS A 85 2.88 9.04 -13.51
CA LYS A 85 4.18 8.96 -14.17
C LYS A 85 4.62 10.35 -14.64
N GLY A 86 5.79 10.80 -14.19
CA GLY A 86 6.39 12.07 -14.58
C GLY A 86 5.86 13.35 -13.90
N SER A 87 4.80 13.28 -13.07
CA SER A 87 4.22 14.48 -12.44
C SER A 87 4.04 14.41 -10.91
N GLY A 88 4.46 13.31 -10.28
CA GLY A 88 4.38 13.13 -8.83
C GLY A 88 3.06 12.50 -8.36
N SER A 89 2.86 12.46 -7.03
CA SER A 89 1.66 11.86 -6.40
C SER A 89 0.40 12.63 -6.78
N TYR A 90 -0.76 11.95 -6.80
CA TYR A 90 -2.04 12.67 -6.77
C TYR A 90 -2.13 13.35 -5.38
N LYS A 91 -2.15 14.68 -5.35
CA LYS A 91 -1.94 15.49 -4.14
C LYS A 91 -3.25 15.90 -3.46
N SER A 92 -4.38 15.86 -4.16
CA SER A 92 -5.66 16.30 -3.60
C SER A 92 -6.83 15.42 -3.99
N GLU A 93 -7.84 15.38 -3.12
CA GLU A 93 -9.19 14.98 -3.51
C GLU A 93 -9.61 15.72 -4.78
N GLY A 94 -10.15 14.99 -5.76
CA GLY A 94 -10.62 15.54 -7.03
C GLY A 94 -9.65 15.44 -8.22
N GLU A 95 -8.36 15.14 -8.02
CA GLU A 95 -7.44 14.91 -9.17
C GLU A 95 -7.67 13.55 -9.86
N ILE A 96 -8.30 12.61 -9.17
CA ILE A 96 -8.72 11.33 -9.71
C ILE A 96 -10.24 11.25 -9.63
N SER A 97 -10.89 10.89 -10.74
CA SER A 97 -12.32 10.61 -10.72
C SER A 97 -12.64 9.42 -9.82
N GLU A 98 -13.80 9.43 -9.18
CA GLU A 98 -14.33 8.30 -8.40
C GLU A 98 -14.22 6.96 -9.14
N ARG A 99 -14.50 6.97 -10.46
CA ARG A 99 -14.37 5.80 -11.33
C ARG A 99 -12.93 5.32 -11.41
N LYS A 100 -11.97 6.19 -11.74
CA LYS A 100 -10.55 5.80 -11.85
C LYS A 100 -10.00 5.38 -10.48
N ARG A 101 -10.44 6.01 -9.38
CA ARG A 101 -10.11 5.57 -8.01
C ARG A 101 -10.55 4.13 -7.77
N LYS A 102 -11.81 3.79 -8.08
CA LYS A 102 -12.33 2.41 -7.93
C LYS A 102 -11.58 1.41 -8.81
N GLU A 103 -11.25 1.78 -10.05
CA GLU A 103 -10.45 0.94 -10.96
C GLU A 103 -9.04 0.69 -10.40
N LEU A 104 -8.35 1.72 -9.92
CA LEU A 104 -7.02 1.60 -9.33
C LEU A 104 -7.03 0.76 -8.05
N LEU A 105 -8.01 0.97 -7.16
CA LEU A 105 -8.20 0.15 -5.97
C LEU A 105 -8.45 -1.32 -6.33
N TRP A 106 -9.29 -1.58 -7.32
CA TRP A 106 -9.57 -2.95 -7.77
C TRP A 106 -8.30 -3.65 -8.30
N VAL A 107 -7.48 -2.96 -9.10
CA VAL A 107 -6.21 -3.51 -9.57
C VAL A 107 -5.27 -3.77 -8.40
N PHE A 108 -5.12 -2.79 -7.51
CA PHE A 108 -4.27 -2.94 -6.33
C PHE A 108 -4.71 -4.12 -5.45
N GLU A 109 -6.00 -4.24 -5.20
CA GLU A 109 -6.57 -5.29 -4.36
C GLU A 109 -6.36 -6.67 -4.97
N ASN A 110 -6.62 -6.84 -6.27
CA ASN A 110 -6.47 -8.13 -6.92
C ASN A 110 -5.02 -8.57 -7.12
N HIS A 111 -4.12 -7.65 -7.42
CA HIS A 111 -2.73 -7.98 -7.70
C HIS A 111 -1.83 -7.94 -6.46
N PHE A 112 -2.26 -7.29 -5.38
CA PHE A 112 -1.42 -7.14 -4.18
C PHE A 112 -2.12 -7.59 -2.90
N ILE A 113 -3.24 -6.98 -2.51
CA ILE A 113 -3.91 -7.29 -1.22
C ILE A 113 -4.40 -8.73 -1.13
N ASN A 114 -5.07 -9.23 -2.17
CA ASN A 114 -5.62 -10.58 -2.19
C ASN A 114 -4.49 -11.64 -2.13
N PRO A 115 -3.43 -11.56 -2.95
CA PRO A 115 -2.25 -12.42 -2.79
C PRO A 115 -1.58 -12.30 -1.41
N LEU A 116 -1.44 -11.09 -0.88
CA LEU A 116 -0.84 -10.85 0.43
C LEU A 116 -1.65 -11.51 1.55
N SER A 117 -2.96 -11.29 1.58
CA SER A 117 -3.88 -11.88 2.57
C SER A 117 -3.84 -13.41 2.53
N ARG A 118 -3.81 -14.01 1.33
CA ARG A 118 -3.64 -15.46 1.16
C ARG A 118 -2.29 -15.95 1.67
N LYS A 119 -1.22 -15.17 1.47
CA LYS A 119 0.14 -15.53 1.87
C LYS A 119 0.30 -15.54 3.40
N ILE A 120 -0.31 -14.58 4.09
CA ILE A 120 -0.23 -14.45 5.55
C ILE A 120 -1.34 -15.22 6.29
N GLY A 121 -2.37 -15.67 5.59
CA GLY A 121 -3.51 -16.39 6.17
C GLY A 121 -4.46 -15.52 6.99
N VAL A 122 -4.39 -14.20 6.82
CA VAL A 122 -5.19 -13.21 7.56
C VAL A 122 -5.84 -12.25 6.56
N PRO A 123 -7.16 -11.99 6.67
CA PRO A 123 -7.83 -11.01 5.81
C PRO A 123 -7.35 -9.59 6.12
N SER A 124 -7.26 -8.75 5.09
CA SER A 124 -7.11 -7.30 5.27
C SER A 124 -8.41 -6.68 5.74
N LEU A 125 -8.34 -5.74 6.69
CA LEU A 125 -9.43 -4.82 7.00
C LEU A 125 -9.18 -3.50 6.27
N LYS A 126 -10.16 -3.00 5.52
CA LYS A 126 -10.04 -1.67 4.90
C LYS A 126 -10.19 -0.61 6.00
N SER A 127 -9.19 0.24 6.12
CA SER A 127 -9.27 1.43 6.97
C SER A 127 -9.90 2.55 6.15
N GLU A 128 -11.14 2.91 6.48
CA GLU A 128 -11.76 4.15 6.02
C GLU A 128 -11.22 5.29 6.90
N LYS A 129 -10.65 6.32 6.27
CA LYS A 129 -10.44 7.64 6.88
C LYS A 129 -11.17 8.67 6.05
#